data_AF-A0A767SJZ0-F1
#
_entry.id   AF-A0A767SJZ0-F1
#
_cell.length_a   1.000
_cell.length_b   1.000
_cell.length_c   1.000
_cell.angle_alpha   90.00
_cell.angle_beta   90.00
_cell.angle_gamma   90.00
#
_symmetry.space_group_name_H-M   'P 1'
#
loop_
_entity.id
_entity.type
_entity.pdbx_description
1 polymer ?
#
loop_
_entity_poly.entity_id
_entity_poly.type
_entity_poly.pdbx_seq_one_letter_code
_entity_poly.pdbx_strand_id
1 'polypeptide(L)' 'MSSLQISQGTFRLSDTKTLHLDSLTLNAGDSWAFVGANGSGKSALARAL' A
#
# COMPACT_ATOMS: atom_id res chain seq x y z
N MET A 1 -20.78 6.42 0.48
CA MET A 1 -19.37 6.86 0.42
C MET A 1 -18.54 5.66 0.03
N SER A 2 -17.72 5.76 -1.01
CA SER A 2 -16.84 4.66 -1.44
C SER A 2 -15.57 4.62 -0.59
N SER A 3 -15.07 3.41 -0.33
CA SER A 3 -13.80 3.20 0.36
C SER A 3 -13.05 2.04 -0.29
N LEU A 4 -11.72 2.09 -0.20
CA LEU A 4 -10.83 0.98 -0.52
C LEU A 4 -10.38 0.35 0.81
N GLN A 5 -10.58 -0.97 0.94
CA GLN A 5 -10.14 -1.73 2.10
C GLN A 5 -9.26 -2.89 1.65
N ILE A 6 -8.06 -2.98 2.22
CA ILE A 6 -7.13 -4.10 2.04
C ILE A 6 -6.87 -4.70 3.41
N SER A 7 -6.97 -6.01 3.52
CA SER A 7 -6.66 -6.79 4.72
C SER A 7 -5.75 -7.94 4.34
N GLN A 8 -4.62 -8.09 5.03
CA GLN A 8 -3.60 -9.12 4.77
C GLN A 8 -3.12 -9.13 3.31
N GLY A 9 -2.92 -7.92 2.76
CA GLY A 9 -2.48 -7.71 1.39
C GLY A 9 -1.06 -8.21 1.16
N THR A 10 -0.86 -9.01 0.11
CA THR A 10 0.45 -9.53 -0.28
C THR A 10 0.66 -9.25 -1.76
N PHE A 11 1.60 -8.36 -2.08
CA PHE A 11 1.84 -7.88 -3.44
C PHE A 11 3.23 -8.28 -3.91
N ARG A 12 3.32 -9.06 -4.97
CA ARG A 12 4.59 -9.47 -5.57
C ARG A 12 5.12 -8.34 -6.46
N LEU A 13 6.27 -7.78 -6.10
CA LEU A 13 6.91 -6.67 -6.82
C LEU A 13 7.95 -7.17 -7.83
N SER A 14 8.59 -8.29 -7.52
CA SER A 14 9.53 -9.02 -8.39
C SER A 14 9.61 -10.47 -7.89
N ASP A 15 10.44 -11.30 -8.52
CA ASP A 15 10.62 -12.70 -8.11
C ASP A 15 11.18 -12.85 -6.68
N THR A 16 11.83 -11.82 -6.14
CA THR A 16 12.49 -11.84 -4.83
C THR A 16 11.91 -10.84 -3.84
N LYS A 17 10.92 -10.02 -4.23
CA LYS A 17 10.38 -8.95 -3.38
C LYS A 17 8.86 -9.03 -3.30
N THR A 18 8.40 -9.06 -2.06
CA THR A 18 6.99 -9.04 -1.70
C THR A 18 6.74 -7.89 -0.74
N LEU A 19 5.71 -7.09 -1.02
CA LEU A 19 5.17 -6.12 -0.09
C LEU A 19 4.04 -6.77 0.70
N HIS A 20 4.16 -6.73 2.02
CA HIS A 20 3.10 -7.14 2.93
C HIS A 20 2.42 -5.91 3.53
N LEU A 21 1.09 -5.93 3.55
CA LEU A 21 0.25 -4.85 4.05
C LEU A 21 -0.85 -5.44 4.93
N ASP A 22 -0.68 -5.37 6.25
CA ASP A 22 -1.59 -6.00 7.21
C ASP A 22 -3.01 -5.47 7.10
N SER A 23 -3.16 -4.16 7.01
CA SER A 23 -4.44 -3.48 6.80
C SER A 23 -4.24 -2.08 6.24
N LEU A 24 -5.07 -1.69 5.26
CA LEU A 24 -5.17 -0.32 4.77
C LEU A 24 -6.63 0.02 4.48
N THR A 25 -7.07 1.20 4.90
CA THR A 25 -8.38 1.75 4.56
C THR A 25 -8.19 3.16 4.03
N LEU A 26 -8.71 3.43 2.84
CA LEU A 26 -8.73 4.76 2.23
C LEU A 26 -10.19 5.12 1.92
N ASN A 27 -10.62 6.31 2.33
CA ASN A 27 -11.96 6.80 1.99
C ASN A 27 -11.89 7.72 0.77
N ALA A 28 -12.92 7.68 -0.07
CA ALA A 28 -13.01 8.61 -1.18
C ALA A 28 -13.13 10.06 -0.68
N GLY A 29 -12.34 10.95 -1.27
CA GLY A 29 -12.27 12.37 -0.89
C GLY A 29 -11.12 12.72 0.05
N ASP A 30 -10.50 11.73 0.70
CA ASP A 30 -9.34 11.95 1.56
C ASP A 30 -8.07 12.17 0.72
N SER A 31 -7.22 13.11 1.15
CA SER A 31 -5.86 13.28 0.63
C SER A 31 -4.86 12.61 1.56
N TRP A 32 -4.09 11.66 1.04
CA TRP A 32 -3.17 10.83 1.81
C TRP A 32 -1.75 10.89 1.24
N ALA A 33 -0.78 10.51 2.07
CA ALA A 33 0.62 10.40 1.69
C ALA A 33 1.27 9.19 2.38
N PHE A 34 2.13 8.47 1.65
CA PHE A 34 2.98 7.43 2.24
C PHE A 34 4.33 8.01 2.65
N VAL A 35 4.66 7.94 3.94
CA VAL A 35 5.91 8.44 4.52
C VAL A 35 6.69 7.33 5.22
N GLY A 36 8.02 7.43 5.19
CA GLY A 36 8.93 6.41 5.71
C GLY A 36 10.34 6.53 5.13
N ALA A 37 11.28 5.75 5.65
CA ALA A 37 12.69 5.78 5.25
C ALA A 37 12.93 5.34 3.79
N ASN A 38 14.12 5.61 3.25
CA ASN A 38 14.52 5.10 1.94
C ASN A 38 14.52 3.57 1.95
N GLY A 39 13.93 2.96 0.92
CA GLY A 39 13.78 1.50 0.85
C GLY A 39 12.61 0.92 1.67
N SER A 40 11.83 1.73 2.39
CA SER A 40 10.71 1.24 3.23
C SER A 40 9.49 0.71 2.45
N GLY A 41 9.53 0.71 1.11
CA GLY A 41 8.42 0.20 0.28
C GLY A 41 7.38 1.23 -0.15
N LYS A 42 7.56 2.54 0.07
CA LYS A 42 6.59 3.58 -0.36
C LYS A 42 6.21 3.50 -1.85
N SER A 43 7.21 3.46 -2.73
CA SER A 43 6.98 3.36 -4.18
C SER A 43 6.39 2.01 -4.58
N ALA A 44 6.61 0.96 -3.79
CA ALA A 44 5.98 -0.33 -3.99
C ALA A 44 4.50 -0.29 -3.62
N LEU A 45 4.16 0.33 -2.48
CA LEU A 45 2.77 0.51 -2.06
C LEU A 45 2.00 1.38 -3.06
N ALA A 46 2.60 2.48 -3.54
CA ALA A 46 2.00 3.33 -4.56
C ALA A 46 1.78 2.64 -5.92
N ARG A 47 2.47 1.52 -6.20
CA ARG A 47 2.27 0.72 -7.41
C ARG A 47 1.23 -0.40 -7.22
N ALA A 48 1.04 -0.83 -5.97
CA ALA A 48 0.08 -1.88 -5.60
C ALA A 48 -1.36 -1.36 -5.50
N LEU A 49 -1.52 -0.05 -5.27
CA LEU A 49 -2.79 0.67 -5.24
C LEU A 49 -3.11 1.23 -6.62
#